data_AF-F8P3F1-F1
#
_entry.id   AF-F8P3F1-F1
#
_cell.length_a   1.000
_cell.length_b   1.000
_cell.length_c   1.000
_cell.angle_alpha   90.00
_cell.angle_beta   90.00
_cell.angle_gamma   90.00
#
_symmetry.space_group_name_H-M   'P 1'
#
loop_
_entity.id
_entity.type
_entity.pdbx_description
1 polymer ?
#
loop_
_entity_poly.entity_id
_entity_poly.type
_entity_poly.pdbx_seq_one_letter_code
_entity_poly.pdbx_strand_id
1 'polypeptide(L)'
;MMVRRTREADADLPENPDHPSLLPSFESALTAVSRKRPRLSDPLVGHGRHFCRTVHPFCNINSLLINGLLRMSDESDDQHLTGNELREQKIFLSLLCMVPGLKDRLTDKDSSEEEIEIISQLIQKGVSGARSDDTKSIKGAIVEWITPQGQQLSPQLHRNIKSNRGFNHHRTGQLLCPTGLDWEDEETRAKLRNGDIHIAGDHWPIFLYADCIYNAEDPWMGLFKNNVLISAYKYVFTSPSSVDTNAESRATHSGNARLHGMLHVTPASVAYIATQVRFALSSQAIFSRTDITSDSEGFFNSVMDLFEDPDEIEDVNSLLAWWDSKIFPASATPTRIPAKNGALAKIRQRRAALKHQMSPSSSRSEGQANADN
;
A
#
# COMPACT_ATOMS: atom_id res chain seq x y z
N MET A 1 3.11 -67.63 27.75
CA MET A 1 4.55 -67.33 27.88
C MET A 1 4.68 -65.83 28.11
N MET A 2 4.58 -65.26 29.31
CA MET A 2 5.51 -65.34 30.45
C MET A 2 6.97 -65.45 30.01
N VAL A 3 7.75 -64.37 30.15
CA VAL A 3 8.85 -64.22 31.11
C VAL A 3 9.16 -62.71 31.32
N ARG A 4 9.14 -62.29 32.59
CA ARG A 4 9.68 -61.03 33.14
C ARG A 4 11.21 -61.16 33.30
N ARG A 5 11.95 -60.04 33.32
CA ARG A 5 13.02 -59.67 34.31
C ARG A 5 13.89 -58.52 33.76
N THR A 6 13.82 -57.31 34.32
CA THR A 6 14.51 -56.71 35.51
C THR A 6 15.78 -55.93 35.15
N ARG A 7 15.79 -54.69 35.63
CA ARG A 7 16.89 -53.77 35.92
C ARG A 7 18.23 -54.44 36.29
N GLU A 8 19.31 -53.84 35.83
CA GLU A 8 20.52 -53.62 36.62
C GLU A 8 20.92 -52.14 36.52
N ALA A 9 21.38 -51.61 37.65
CA ALA A 9 21.88 -50.25 37.88
C ALA A 9 23.41 -50.32 38.09
N ASP A 10 24.00 -49.15 38.33
CA ASP A 10 25.41 -48.84 38.64
C ASP A 10 26.23 -48.46 37.39
N ALA A 11 26.98 -47.35 37.33
CA ALA A 11 27.52 -46.53 38.41
C ALA A 11 27.75 -45.06 37.97
N ASP A 12 27.62 -44.16 38.93
CA ASP A 12 28.11 -42.77 38.91
C ASP A 12 29.65 -42.70 38.78
N LEU A 13 30.14 -41.62 38.14
CA LEU A 13 31.30 -40.76 38.47
C LEU A 13 31.95 -40.16 37.19
N PRO A 14 32.56 -38.96 37.22
CA PRO A 14 32.08 -37.68 37.73
C PRO A 14 32.05 -36.60 36.61
N GLU A 15 31.24 -35.54 36.80
CA GLU A 15 31.35 -34.32 36.00
C GLU A 15 32.71 -33.65 36.23
N ASN A 16 33.44 -33.38 35.14
CA ASN A 16 34.60 -32.48 35.17
C ASN A 16 34.26 -31.23 34.35
N PRO A 17 34.11 -30.05 34.97
CA PRO A 17 33.92 -28.80 34.26
C PRO A 17 35.28 -28.29 33.74
N ASP A 18 35.24 -27.51 32.66
CA ASP A 18 36.38 -26.83 32.01
C ASP A 18 37.14 -27.60 30.93
N HIS A 19 36.59 -27.58 29.71
CA HIS A 19 37.41 -27.28 28.52
C HIS A 19 36.53 -26.69 27.39
N PRO A 20 36.78 -25.45 26.91
CA PRO A 20 36.09 -24.91 25.75
C PRO A 20 36.74 -25.47 24.48
N SER A 21 36.07 -26.40 23.80
CA SER A 21 36.46 -26.83 22.46
C SER A 21 36.05 -25.74 21.44
N LEU A 22 36.94 -24.76 21.24
CA LEU A 22 36.90 -23.82 20.12
C LEU A 22 37.37 -24.54 18.85
N LEU A 23 36.46 -25.21 18.15
CA LEU A 23 36.62 -25.48 16.72
C LEU A 23 35.28 -25.18 16.01
N PRO A 24 35.27 -24.34 14.96
CA PRO A 24 34.08 -24.17 14.14
C PRO A 24 33.81 -25.51 13.45
N SER A 25 32.60 -26.06 13.62
CA SER A 25 32.18 -27.19 12.79
C SER A 25 32.19 -26.73 11.34
N PHE A 26 33.10 -27.27 10.53
CA PHE A 26 33.08 -27.07 9.10
C PHE A 26 31.80 -27.71 8.54
N GLU A 27 30.79 -26.89 8.23
CA GLU A 27 29.65 -27.34 7.43
C GLU A 27 30.18 -27.81 6.07
N SER A 28 29.88 -29.08 5.73
CA SER A 28 30.29 -29.68 4.46
C SER A 28 29.62 -28.94 3.30
N ALA A 29 30.43 -28.50 2.33
CA ALA A 29 29.99 -27.83 1.11
C ALA A 29 29.03 -28.67 0.23
N LEU A 30 28.87 -29.96 0.54
CA LEU A 30 28.01 -30.91 -0.17
C LEU A 30 26.70 -31.22 0.59
N THR A 31 26.43 -30.54 1.69
CA THR A 31 25.15 -30.66 2.40
C THR A 31 24.17 -29.58 1.94
N ALA A 32 22.91 -29.95 1.75
CA ALA A 32 21.87 -28.99 1.40
C ALA A 32 21.73 -27.97 2.53
N VAL A 33 22.06 -26.71 2.24
CA VAL A 33 21.92 -25.60 3.18
C VAL A 33 20.47 -25.54 3.62
N SER A 34 20.20 -25.67 4.92
CA SER A 34 18.86 -25.41 5.48
C SER A 34 18.39 -24.03 4.99
N ARG A 35 17.09 -23.88 4.65
CA ARG A 35 16.56 -22.59 4.12
C ARG A 35 17.04 -21.47 5.04
N LYS A 36 18.00 -20.65 4.54
CA LYS A 36 18.50 -19.48 5.26
C LYS A 36 17.28 -18.64 5.63
N ARG A 37 17.12 -18.31 6.92
CA ARG A 37 16.20 -17.25 7.32
C ARG A 37 16.53 -16.03 6.45
N PRO A 38 15.54 -15.32 5.87
CA PRO A 38 15.80 -14.16 5.04
C PRO A 38 16.74 -13.24 5.81
N ARG A 39 17.88 -12.86 5.22
CA ARG A 39 18.69 -11.78 5.78
C ARG A 39 17.76 -10.57 5.84
N LEU A 40 17.51 -10.05 7.04
CA LEU A 40 16.77 -8.80 7.21
C LEU A 40 17.47 -7.78 6.31
N SER A 41 16.79 -7.34 5.26
CA SER A 41 17.31 -6.25 4.42
C SER A 41 17.48 -5.02 5.31
N ASP A 42 18.46 -4.19 5.01
CA ASP A 42 18.64 -2.92 5.70
C ASP A 42 17.29 -2.16 5.79
N PRO A 43 16.88 -1.65 6.97
CA PRO A 43 15.62 -0.94 7.14
C PRO A 43 15.40 0.20 6.14
N LEU A 44 16.46 0.90 5.71
CA LEU A 44 16.39 1.96 4.70
C LEU A 44 15.87 1.44 3.36
N VAL A 45 16.18 0.19 3.00
CA VAL A 45 15.59 -0.45 1.81
C VAL A 45 14.09 -0.61 1.99
N GLY A 46 13.64 -1.02 3.18
CA GLY A 46 12.22 -1.12 3.52
C GLY A 46 11.51 0.24 3.45
N HIS A 47 12.10 1.28 4.02
CA HIS A 47 11.56 2.64 3.95
C HIS A 47 11.53 3.17 2.51
N GLY A 48 12.57 2.94 1.73
CA GLY A 48 12.60 3.32 0.31
C GLY A 48 11.48 2.65 -0.50
N ARG A 49 11.14 1.39 -0.19
CA ARG A 49 9.99 0.71 -0.81
C ARG A 49 8.67 1.39 -0.47
N HIS A 50 8.49 1.81 0.78
CA HIS A 50 7.26 2.50 1.19
C HIS A 50 7.19 3.91 0.60
N PHE A 51 8.27 4.68 0.68
CA PHE A 51 8.40 6.01 0.09
C PHE A 51 8.05 6.03 -1.40
N CYS A 52 8.53 5.04 -2.16
CA CYS A 52 8.18 4.87 -3.57
C CYS A 52 6.68 4.78 -3.80
N ARG A 53 5.96 4.07 -2.93
CA ARG A 53 4.56 3.74 -3.10
C ARG A 53 3.62 4.83 -2.58
N THR A 54 4.06 5.63 -1.62
CA THR A 54 3.19 6.59 -0.91
C THR A 54 3.62 8.04 -0.99
N VAL A 55 4.78 8.32 -1.56
CA VAL A 55 5.33 9.69 -1.71
C VAL A 55 5.78 9.94 -3.15
N HIS A 56 6.85 9.28 -3.62
CA HIS A 56 7.38 9.57 -4.96
C HIS A 56 8.17 8.39 -5.57
N PRO A 57 7.71 7.80 -6.70
CA PRO A 57 8.34 6.64 -7.32
C PRO A 57 9.50 6.98 -8.27
N PHE A 58 9.60 8.25 -8.70
CA PHE A 58 10.59 8.71 -9.66
C PHE A 58 11.50 9.76 -9.05
N CYS A 59 12.02 9.57 -7.83
CA CYS A 59 12.98 10.53 -7.26
C CYS A 59 14.42 10.05 -7.51
N ASN A 60 15.36 10.97 -7.77
CA ASN A 60 16.78 10.69 -7.57
C ASN A 60 17.09 10.95 -6.11
N ILE A 61 17.21 9.89 -5.32
CA ILE A 61 17.34 10.03 -3.86
C ILE A 61 18.62 10.76 -3.46
N ASN A 62 19.72 10.57 -4.19
CA ASN A 62 20.97 11.24 -3.86
C ASN A 62 20.85 12.77 -4.02
N SER A 63 20.33 13.23 -5.16
CA SER A 63 20.07 14.65 -5.38
C SER A 63 19.06 15.22 -4.39
N LEU A 64 17.99 14.47 -4.07
CA LEU A 64 17.00 14.88 -3.08
C LEU A 64 17.62 15.13 -1.71
N LEU A 65 18.51 14.23 -1.24
CA LEU A 65 19.18 14.37 0.04
C LEU A 65 20.16 15.54 0.04
N ILE A 66 21.00 15.67 -1.00
CA ILE A 66 21.98 16.76 -1.09
C ILE A 66 21.27 18.13 -1.12
N ASN A 67 20.30 18.29 -2.01
CA ASN A 67 19.56 19.55 -2.16
C ASN A 67 18.78 19.90 -0.88
N GLY A 68 18.14 18.89 -0.26
CA GLY A 68 17.42 19.07 1.00
C GLY A 68 18.33 19.48 2.16
N LEU A 69 19.53 18.91 2.26
CA LEU A 69 20.52 19.27 3.28
C LEU A 69 21.07 20.68 3.07
N LEU A 70 21.40 21.05 1.83
CA LEU A 70 21.83 22.41 1.49
C LEU A 70 20.80 23.46 1.93
N ARG A 71 19.52 23.22 1.63
CA ARG A 71 18.42 24.11 2.06
C ARG A 71 18.18 24.11 3.56
N MET A 72 18.49 23.03 4.26
CA MET A 72 18.41 23.00 5.73
C MET A 72 19.57 23.76 6.40
N SER A 73 20.73 23.84 5.74
CA SER A 73 21.90 24.57 6.24
C SER A 73 21.84 26.07 5.93
N ASP A 74 21.20 26.45 4.83
CA ASP A 74 20.94 27.86 4.52
C ASP A 74 19.71 28.34 5.32
N GLU A 75 19.89 29.33 6.20
CA GLU A 75 18.78 30.06 6.87
C GLU A 75 18.00 30.97 5.90
N SER A 76 18.09 30.73 4.59
CA SER A 76 17.44 31.54 3.56
C SER A 76 15.92 31.32 3.58
N ASP A 77 15.15 32.41 3.60
CA ASP A 77 13.69 32.36 3.58
C ASP A 77 13.16 31.60 2.35
N ASP A 78 12.17 30.72 2.57
CA ASP A 78 11.45 29.94 1.53
C ASP A 78 10.87 30.79 0.38
N GLN A 79 10.85 32.13 0.52
CA GLN A 79 10.31 33.10 -0.44
C GLN A 79 11.03 33.13 -1.80
N HIS A 80 12.23 32.54 -1.93
CA HIS A 80 12.99 32.53 -3.18
C HIS A 80 12.96 31.20 -3.95
N LEU A 81 12.31 30.17 -3.42
CA LEU A 81 12.25 28.86 -4.07
C LEU A 81 11.27 28.85 -5.25
N THR A 82 11.69 28.26 -6.36
CA THR A 82 10.79 27.93 -7.48
C THR A 82 9.78 26.85 -7.06
N GLY A 83 8.66 26.73 -7.79
CA GLY A 83 7.65 25.70 -7.50
C GLY A 83 8.21 24.28 -7.49
N ASN A 84 9.18 23.97 -8.36
CA ASN A 84 9.85 22.67 -8.39
C ASN A 84 10.71 22.44 -7.15
N GLU A 85 11.41 23.46 -6.67
CA GLU A 85 12.24 23.37 -5.47
C GLU A 85 11.38 23.21 -4.21
N LEU A 86 10.23 23.90 -4.13
CA LEU A 86 9.25 23.71 -3.06
C LEU A 86 8.69 22.28 -3.04
N ARG A 87 8.36 21.73 -4.22
CA ARG A 87 7.91 20.34 -4.35
C ARG A 87 9.01 19.37 -3.92
N GLU A 88 10.23 19.57 -4.38
CA GLU A 88 11.38 18.76 -3.97
C GLU A 88 11.59 18.81 -2.45
N GLN A 89 11.49 20.00 -1.85
CA GLN A 89 11.61 20.19 -0.40
C GLN A 89 10.52 19.44 0.36
N LYS A 90 9.26 19.52 -0.09
CA LYS A 90 8.14 18.77 0.50
C LYS A 90 8.38 17.25 0.45
N ILE A 91 8.91 16.75 -0.66
CA ILE A 91 9.26 15.32 -0.83
C ILE A 91 10.39 14.93 0.11
N PHE A 92 11.43 15.76 0.24
CA PHE A 92 12.56 15.54 1.15
C PHE A 92 12.09 15.50 2.61
N LEU A 93 11.29 16.49 3.05
CA LEU A 93 10.73 16.51 4.41
C LEU A 93 9.84 15.30 4.69
N SER A 94 9.06 14.85 3.71
CA SER A 94 8.27 13.62 3.81
C SER A 94 9.17 12.39 4.05
N LEU A 95 10.31 12.29 3.35
CA LEU A 95 11.28 11.22 3.55
C LEU A 95 11.87 11.25 4.98
N LEU A 96 12.24 12.43 5.49
CA LEU A 96 12.74 12.58 6.86
C LEU A 96 11.70 12.13 7.90
N CYS A 97 10.42 12.51 7.72
CA CYS A 97 9.35 12.09 8.61
C CYS A 97 9.09 10.58 8.58
N MET A 98 9.32 9.93 7.43
CA MET A 98 9.08 8.49 7.26
C MET A 98 10.16 7.59 7.85
N VAL A 99 11.38 8.10 8.03
CA VAL A 99 12.54 7.31 8.45
C VAL A 99 13.02 7.79 9.82
N PRO A 100 12.74 7.04 10.90
CA PRO A 100 13.16 7.41 12.23
C PRO A 100 14.68 7.64 12.33
N GLY A 101 15.08 8.78 12.89
CA GLY A 101 16.48 9.15 13.09
C GLY A 101 17.25 9.53 11.81
N LEU A 102 16.60 9.58 10.64
CA LEU A 102 17.28 9.92 9.39
C LEU A 102 17.79 11.35 9.39
N LYS A 103 17.00 12.30 9.88
CA LYS A 103 17.42 13.71 9.98
C LYS A 103 18.70 13.83 10.78
N ASP A 104 18.70 13.30 12.01
CA ASP A 104 19.86 13.38 12.91
C ASP A 104 21.09 12.73 12.27
N ARG A 105 20.92 11.56 11.65
CA ARG A 105 21.99 10.86 10.94
C ARG A 105 22.52 11.60 9.73
N LEU A 106 21.70 12.38 9.02
CA LEU A 106 22.18 13.16 7.87
C LEU A 106 22.84 14.48 8.28
N THR A 107 22.52 15.00 9.47
CA THR A 107 23.06 16.27 9.99
C THR A 107 24.13 16.08 11.06
N ASP A 108 24.54 14.84 11.32
CA ASP A 108 25.61 14.56 12.29
C ASP A 108 26.92 15.17 11.78
N LYS A 109 27.71 15.73 12.70
CA LYS A 109 29.01 16.34 12.37
C LYS A 109 30.02 15.32 11.88
N ASP A 110 29.85 14.06 12.27
CA ASP A 110 30.72 12.96 11.87
C ASP A 110 30.24 12.25 10.59
N SER A 111 29.09 12.63 10.04
CA SER A 111 28.57 12.03 8.81
C SER A 111 29.28 12.58 7.58
N SER A 112 29.95 11.67 6.86
CA SER A 112 30.68 11.99 5.63
C SER A 112 29.79 11.98 4.40
N GLU A 113 30.26 12.57 3.30
CA GLU A 113 29.57 12.51 2.00
C GLU A 113 29.36 11.05 1.55
N GLU A 114 30.30 10.15 1.83
CA GLU A 114 30.16 8.72 1.54
C GLU A 114 29.04 8.08 2.35
N GLU A 115 28.82 8.50 3.60
CA GLU A 115 27.69 7.99 4.38
C GLU A 115 26.35 8.42 3.77
N ILE A 116 26.22 9.68 3.38
CA ILE A 116 25.03 10.20 2.68
C ILE A 116 24.81 9.41 1.38
N GLU A 117 25.88 9.13 0.64
CA GLU A 117 25.80 8.32 -0.57
C GLU A 117 25.28 6.90 -0.27
N ILE A 118 25.83 6.22 0.73
CA ILE A 118 25.39 4.88 1.14
C ILE A 118 23.90 4.88 1.54
N ILE A 119 23.46 5.85 2.34
CA ILE A 119 22.05 6.02 2.72
C ILE A 119 21.19 6.18 1.46
N SER A 120 21.59 7.08 0.55
CA SER A 120 20.87 7.34 -0.69
C SER A 120 20.73 6.08 -1.55
N GLN A 121 21.80 5.27 -1.66
CA GLN A 121 21.82 4.03 -2.43
C GLN A 121 20.89 2.97 -1.82
N LEU A 122 20.84 2.85 -0.49
CA LEU A 122 19.94 1.90 0.20
C LEU A 122 18.47 2.25 0.00
N ILE A 123 18.12 3.54 0.14
CA ILE A 123 16.75 4.01 -0.11
C ILE A 123 16.40 3.85 -1.59
N GLN A 124 17.28 4.25 -2.51
CA GLN A 124 17.09 4.10 -3.95
C GLN A 124 16.91 2.64 -4.37
N LYS A 125 17.65 1.71 -3.73
CA LYS A 125 17.47 0.26 -3.91
C LYS A 125 16.08 -0.18 -3.47
N GLY A 126 15.58 0.36 -2.37
CA GLY A 126 14.21 0.17 -1.93
C GLY A 126 13.19 0.63 -2.97
N VAL A 127 13.34 1.86 -3.45
CA VAL A 127 12.47 2.46 -4.47
C VAL A 127 12.44 1.62 -5.74
N SER A 128 13.60 1.31 -6.30
CA SER A 128 13.73 0.50 -7.52
C SER A 128 13.18 -0.92 -7.34
N GLY A 129 13.40 -1.52 -6.17
CA GLY A 129 12.88 -2.83 -5.82
C GLY A 129 11.35 -2.85 -5.75
N ALA A 130 10.72 -1.86 -5.10
CA ALA A 130 9.26 -1.77 -5.02
C ALA A 130 8.63 -1.69 -6.41
N ARG A 131 9.11 -0.77 -7.26
CA ARG A 131 8.58 -0.63 -8.64
C ARG A 131 8.71 -1.92 -9.44
N SER A 132 9.86 -2.57 -9.38
CA SER A 132 10.12 -3.79 -10.15
C SER A 132 9.20 -4.93 -9.70
N ASP A 133 9.05 -5.12 -8.39
CA ASP A 133 8.19 -6.15 -7.82
C ASP A 133 6.72 -5.88 -8.14
N ASP A 134 6.25 -4.65 -7.94
CA ASP A 134 4.86 -4.27 -8.15
C ASP A 134 4.49 -4.35 -9.64
N THR A 135 5.38 -3.87 -10.53
CA THR A 135 5.26 -4.03 -11.99
C THR A 135 5.13 -5.50 -12.37
N LYS A 136 6.04 -6.35 -11.89
CA LYS A 136 6.04 -7.79 -12.18
C LYS A 136 4.76 -8.46 -11.69
N SER A 137 4.28 -8.05 -10.52
CA SER A 137 3.12 -8.65 -9.87
C SER A 137 1.81 -8.27 -10.56
N ILE A 138 1.63 -7.00 -10.94
CA ILE A 138 0.41 -6.50 -11.62
C ILE A 138 0.35 -6.98 -13.07
N LYS A 139 1.50 -7.10 -13.74
CA LYS A 139 1.60 -7.50 -15.17
C LYS A 139 0.76 -8.73 -15.52
N GLY A 140 0.74 -9.73 -14.65
CA GLY A 140 -0.04 -10.96 -14.88
C GLY A 140 -1.50 -10.88 -14.43
N ALA A 141 -1.75 -10.21 -13.30
CA ALA A 141 -3.08 -10.11 -12.71
C ALA A 141 -4.01 -9.16 -13.49
N ILE A 142 -3.46 -8.11 -14.10
CA ILE A 142 -4.23 -7.13 -14.87
C ILE A 142 -5.03 -7.78 -16.01
N VAL A 143 -4.51 -8.85 -16.62
CA VAL A 143 -5.20 -9.57 -17.70
C VAL A 143 -6.50 -10.17 -17.20
N GLU A 144 -6.51 -10.69 -15.96
CA GLU A 144 -7.71 -11.24 -15.35
C GLU A 144 -8.71 -10.13 -15.02
N TRP A 145 -8.25 -8.99 -14.47
CA TRP A 145 -9.13 -7.89 -14.07
C TRP A 145 -9.82 -7.19 -15.23
N ILE A 146 -9.18 -7.12 -16.41
CA ILE A 146 -9.77 -6.47 -17.60
C ILE A 146 -10.61 -7.42 -18.45
N THR A 147 -10.58 -8.73 -18.17
CA THR A 147 -11.37 -9.74 -18.87
C THR A 147 -12.80 -9.69 -18.34
N PRO A 148 -13.81 -9.39 -19.18
CA PRO A 148 -15.20 -9.38 -18.74
C PRO A 148 -15.63 -10.76 -18.20
N GLN A 149 -16.52 -10.77 -17.20
CA GLN A 149 -16.94 -11.99 -16.55
C GLN A 149 -17.59 -12.97 -17.54
N GLY A 150 -17.10 -14.22 -17.54
CA GLY A 150 -17.58 -15.27 -18.43
C GLY A 150 -17.11 -15.14 -19.89
N GLN A 151 -16.26 -14.17 -20.20
CA GLN A 151 -15.72 -13.96 -21.55
C GLN A 151 -14.22 -14.26 -21.61
N GLN A 152 -13.69 -14.26 -22.83
CA GLN A 152 -12.26 -14.33 -23.10
C GLN A 152 -11.84 -13.13 -23.94
N LEU A 153 -10.64 -12.63 -23.70
CA LEU A 153 -10.05 -11.60 -24.56
C LEU A 153 -9.69 -12.20 -25.92
N SER A 154 -9.99 -11.46 -26.98
CA SER A 154 -9.67 -11.84 -28.35
C SER A 154 -8.84 -10.73 -29.01
N PRO A 155 -7.61 -11.02 -29.48
CA PRO A 155 -6.86 -12.27 -29.27
C PRO A 155 -6.47 -12.47 -27.79
N GLN A 156 -6.22 -13.71 -27.37
CA GLN A 156 -5.86 -13.99 -25.97
C GLN A 156 -4.57 -13.27 -25.56
N LEU A 157 -4.59 -12.60 -24.41
CA LEU A 157 -3.41 -11.94 -23.85
C LEU A 157 -2.65 -12.87 -22.90
N HIS A 158 -1.35 -13.02 -23.14
CA HIS A 158 -0.48 -13.74 -22.22
C HIS A 158 -0.16 -12.90 -20.97
N ARG A 159 -0.18 -13.54 -19.80
CA ARG A 159 0.09 -12.90 -18.50
C ARG A 159 1.50 -12.30 -18.40
N ASN A 160 2.49 -12.91 -19.07
CA ASN A 160 3.90 -12.51 -18.96
C ASN A 160 4.47 -11.78 -20.17
N ILE A 161 3.69 -11.57 -21.24
CA ILE A 161 4.14 -10.92 -22.47
C ILE A 161 3.27 -9.67 -22.71
N LYS A 162 3.91 -8.53 -22.98
CA LYS A 162 3.23 -7.25 -23.18
C LYS A 162 3.18 -6.78 -24.64
N SER A 163 3.97 -7.36 -25.55
CA SER A 163 4.06 -6.89 -26.95
C SER A 163 2.71 -6.71 -27.64
N ASN A 164 1.75 -7.60 -27.34
CA ASN A 164 0.42 -7.59 -27.95
C ASN A 164 -0.62 -6.80 -27.12
N ARG A 165 -0.20 -6.05 -26.08
CA ARG A 165 -1.07 -5.16 -25.28
C ARG A 165 -1.00 -3.73 -25.84
N GLY A 166 -1.41 -2.74 -25.06
CA GLY A 166 -1.47 -1.35 -25.52
C GLY A 166 -2.47 -1.20 -26.67
N PHE A 167 -2.15 -0.33 -27.63
CA PHE A 167 -2.94 -0.08 -28.83
C PHE A 167 -2.89 -1.22 -29.87
N ASN A 168 -2.12 -2.29 -29.61
CA ASN A 168 -2.09 -3.50 -30.43
C ASN A 168 -3.25 -4.45 -30.17
N HIS A 169 -4.02 -4.27 -29.09
CA HIS A 169 -5.17 -5.11 -28.74
C HIS A 169 -6.37 -4.27 -28.35
N HIS A 170 -7.55 -4.64 -28.85
CA HIS A 170 -8.78 -3.85 -28.72
C HIS A 170 -9.09 -3.46 -27.26
N ARG A 171 -9.15 -4.43 -26.34
CA ARG A 171 -9.46 -4.16 -24.92
C ARG A 171 -8.45 -3.24 -24.21
N THR A 172 -7.14 -3.51 -24.33
CA THR A 172 -6.12 -2.68 -23.67
C THR A 172 -5.99 -1.32 -24.31
N GLY A 173 -6.18 -1.23 -25.62
CA GLY A 173 -6.19 0.02 -26.36
C GLY A 173 -7.39 0.89 -25.98
N GLN A 174 -8.58 0.31 -25.89
CA GLN A 174 -9.78 0.98 -25.41
C GLN A 174 -9.56 1.58 -24.02
N LEU A 175 -9.05 0.79 -23.08
CA LEU A 175 -8.77 1.24 -21.71
C LEU A 175 -7.70 2.35 -21.63
N LEU A 176 -6.72 2.33 -22.53
CA LEU A 176 -5.64 3.31 -22.59
C LEU A 176 -5.96 4.53 -23.45
N CYS A 177 -7.06 4.52 -24.19
CA CYS A 177 -7.43 5.62 -25.06
C CYS A 177 -7.65 6.88 -24.21
N PRO A 178 -7.00 8.01 -24.54
CA PRO A 178 -7.26 9.29 -23.88
C PRO A 178 -8.74 9.67 -23.97
N THR A 179 -9.27 10.32 -22.94
CA THR A 179 -10.69 10.75 -22.91
C THR A 179 -11.08 11.74 -24.01
N GLY A 180 -10.10 12.46 -24.57
CA GLY A 180 -10.30 13.38 -25.70
C GLY A 180 -10.28 12.72 -27.08
N LEU A 181 -10.11 11.40 -27.16
CA LEU A 181 -10.07 10.64 -28.41
C LEU A 181 -11.14 9.55 -28.43
N ASP A 182 -11.70 9.28 -29.60
CA ASP A 182 -12.68 8.21 -29.79
C ASP A 182 -11.98 6.91 -30.19
N TRP A 183 -12.02 5.90 -29.31
CA TRP A 183 -11.47 4.58 -29.62
C TRP A 183 -12.27 3.82 -30.69
N GLU A 184 -13.56 4.13 -30.87
CA GLU A 184 -14.40 3.46 -31.86
C GLU A 184 -14.11 3.96 -33.28
N ASP A 185 -13.50 5.14 -33.43
CA ASP A 185 -12.96 5.63 -34.69
C ASP A 185 -11.74 4.82 -35.16
N GLU A 186 -11.82 4.29 -36.38
CA GLU A 186 -10.79 3.44 -36.95
C GLU A 186 -9.51 4.21 -37.28
N GLU A 187 -9.63 5.47 -37.70
CA GLU A 187 -8.48 6.32 -38.01
C GLU A 187 -7.69 6.62 -36.73
N THR A 188 -8.37 6.98 -35.65
CA THR A 188 -7.79 7.18 -34.33
C THR A 188 -7.04 5.92 -33.84
N ARG A 189 -7.67 4.74 -33.92
CA ARG A 189 -7.01 3.48 -33.56
C ARG A 189 -5.75 3.21 -34.39
N ALA A 190 -5.80 3.46 -35.69
CA ALA A 190 -4.67 3.23 -36.59
C ALA A 190 -3.49 4.15 -36.23
N LYS A 191 -3.74 5.45 -36.04
CA LYS A 191 -2.73 6.44 -35.65
C LYS A 191 -2.10 6.11 -34.29
N LEU A 192 -2.90 5.71 -33.31
CA LEU A 192 -2.42 5.28 -31.99
C LEU A 192 -1.57 4.01 -32.06
N ARG A 193 -1.95 3.04 -32.90
CA ARG A 193 -1.20 1.78 -33.07
C ARG A 193 0.13 2.00 -33.78
N ASN A 194 0.16 2.86 -34.80
CA ASN A 194 1.35 3.17 -35.58
C ASN A 194 2.31 4.11 -34.84
N GLY A 195 1.84 4.81 -33.81
CA GLY A 195 2.62 5.82 -33.08
C GLY A 195 2.62 7.19 -33.76
N ASP A 196 1.68 7.45 -34.68
CA ASP A 196 1.50 8.74 -35.35
C ASP A 196 0.95 9.81 -34.40
N ILE A 197 0.26 9.37 -33.34
CA ILE A 197 -0.17 10.22 -32.21
C ILE A 197 0.70 9.87 -31.01
N HIS A 198 1.47 10.84 -30.54
CA HIS A 198 2.15 10.76 -29.25
C HIS A 198 1.18 11.14 -28.13
N ILE A 199 1.05 10.29 -27.11
CA ILE A 199 0.21 10.55 -25.94
C ILE A 199 1.12 10.98 -24.79
N ALA A 200 1.06 12.26 -24.45
CA ALA A 200 1.75 12.81 -23.29
C ALA A 200 1.10 12.36 -21.96
N GLY A 201 1.83 12.48 -20.85
CA GLY A 201 1.38 12.02 -19.54
C GLY A 201 0.13 12.72 -18.98
N ASP A 202 -0.20 13.91 -19.46
CA ASP A 202 -1.41 14.68 -19.11
C ASP A 202 -2.66 14.24 -19.91
N HIS A 203 -2.50 13.45 -20.96
CA HIS A 203 -3.61 12.89 -21.73
C HIS A 203 -4.14 11.63 -21.04
N TRP A 204 -5.06 11.84 -20.11
CA TRP A 204 -5.50 10.78 -19.22
C TRP A 204 -6.37 9.71 -19.90
N PRO A 205 -6.06 8.43 -19.65
CA PRO A 205 -6.77 7.31 -20.25
C PRO A 205 -8.12 7.05 -19.59
N ILE A 206 -9.07 6.53 -20.37
CA ILE A 206 -10.44 6.27 -19.91
C ILE A 206 -10.52 5.28 -18.73
N PHE A 207 -9.52 4.40 -18.54
CA PHE A 207 -9.52 3.46 -17.40
C PHE A 207 -9.46 4.15 -16.03
N LEU A 208 -9.11 5.44 -15.95
CA LEU A 208 -9.18 6.18 -14.69
C LEU A 208 -10.62 6.34 -14.20
N TYR A 209 -11.57 6.39 -15.13
CA TYR A 209 -12.96 6.69 -14.85
C TYR A 209 -13.76 5.44 -14.46
N ALA A 210 -14.67 5.59 -13.51
CA ALA A 210 -15.66 4.58 -13.16
C ALA A 210 -16.37 4.08 -14.42
N ASP A 211 -16.46 2.76 -14.55
CA ASP A 211 -17.07 2.08 -15.70
C ASP A 211 -16.54 2.48 -17.09
N CYS A 212 -15.38 3.17 -17.14
CA CYS A 212 -14.80 3.75 -18.33
C CYS A 212 -15.72 4.79 -19.01
N ILE A 213 -16.41 5.62 -18.22
CA ILE A 213 -17.31 6.67 -18.70
C ILE A 213 -16.74 8.05 -18.35
N TYR A 214 -16.48 8.87 -19.35
CA TYR A 214 -16.04 10.26 -19.20
C TYR A 214 -17.19 11.23 -19.47
N ASN A 215 -17.37 12.21 -18.59
CA ASN A 215 -18.34 13.30 -18.78
C ASN A 215 -17.59 14.62 -18.95
N ALA A 216 -17.69 15.25 -20.12
CA ALA A 216 -17.02 16.51 -20.40
C ALA A 216 -17.60 17.70 -19.61
N GLU A 217 -18.87 17.62 -19.21
CA GLU A 217 -19.55 18.66 -18.41
C GLU A 217 -19.24 18.53 -16.91
N ASP A 218 -18.77 17.35 -16.47
CA ASP A 218 -18.32 17.08 -15.11
C ASP A 218 -17.12 16.12 -15.14
N PRO A 219 -15.90 16.64 -15.40
CA PRO A 219 -14.69 15.82 -15.54
C PRO A 219 -14.30 15.07 -14.27
N TRP A 220 -14.80 15.46 -13.09
CA TRP A 220 -14.55 14.74 -11.83
C TRP A 220 -15.45 13.51 -11.67
N MET A 221 -16.52 13.41 -12.45
CA MET A 221 -17.47 12.30 -12.40
C MET A 221 -16.77 10.96 -12.64
N GLY A 222 -16.60 10.19 -11.57
CA GLY A 222 -16.01 8.86 -11.65
C GLY A 222 -14.47 8.83 -11.80
N LEU A 223 -13.80 9.98 -11.86
CA LEU A 223 -12.35 10.06 -12.00
C LEU A 223 -11.62 9.33 -10.84
N PHE A 224 -10.63 8.51 -11.18
CA PHE A 224 -9.91 7.57 -10.30
C PHE A 224 -10.78 6.54 -9.54
N LYS A 225 -12.01 6.26 -9.99
CA LYS A 225 -12.94 5.34 -9.30
C LYS A 225 -13.17 4.01 -10.03
N ASN A 226 -12.36 3.68 -11.05
CA ASN A 226 -12.46 2.40 -11.74
C ASN A 226 -12.06 1.21 -10.85
N ASN A 227 -12.81 0.11 -10.94
CA ASN A 227 -12.55 -1.12 -10.17
C ASN A 227 -11.17 -1.74 -10.44
N VAL A 228 -10.58 -1.52 -11.61
CA VAL A 228 -9.21 -1.99 -11.91
C VAL A 228 -8.18 -1.33 -11.00
N LEU A 229 -8.39 -0.05 -10.64
CA LEU A 229 -7.54 0.69 -9.71
C LEU A 229 -7.69 0.14 -8.30
N ILE A 230 -8.92 -0.12 -7.84
CA ILE A 230 -9.18 -0.73 -6.53
C ILE A 230 -8.49 -2.10 -6.42
N SER A 231 -8.62 -2.92 -7.47
CA SER A 231 -8.00 -4.25 -7.53
C SER A 231 -6.48 -4.16 -7.45
N ALA A 232 -5.87 -3.27 -8.23
CA ALA A 232 -4.43 -3.02 -8.21
C ALA A 232 -3.92 -2.51 -6.85
N TYR A 233 -4.64 -1.56 -6.24
CA TYR A 233 -4.29 -1.03 -4.93
C TYR A 233 -4.30 -2.12 -3.87
N LYS A 234 -5.38 -2.91 -3.81
CA LYS A 234 -5.49 -4.04 -2.88
C LYS A 234 -4.37 -5.05 -3.11
N TYR A 235 -4.07 -5.36 -4.35
CA TYR A 235 -3.03 -6.31 -4.73
C TYR A 235 -1.65 -5.86 -4.24
N VAL A 236 -1.30 -4.58 -4.36
CA VAL A 236 -0.02 -4.01 -3.91
C VAL A 236 0.01 -3.79 -2.40
N PHE A 237 -1.00 -3.13 -1.84
CA PHE A 237 -0.93 -2.64 -0.45
C PHE A 237 -1.45 -3.63 0.58
N THR A 238 -2.37 -4.52 0.23
CA THR A 238 -3.00 -5.41 1.21
C THR A 238 -2.58 -6.87 0.99
N SER A 239 -3.11 -7.55 -0.01
CA SER A 239 -2.73 -8.92 -0.35
C SER A 239 -3.30 -9.26 -1.73
N PRO A 240 -2.62 -10.10 -2.53
CA PRO A 240 -3.25 -10.70 -3.71
C PRO A 240 -4.61 -11.36 -3.43
N SER A 241 -4.75 -11.96 -2.24
CA SER A 241 -5.99 -12.64 -1.83
C SER A 241 -7.16 -11.70 -1.52
N SER A 242 -6.94 -10.39 -1.31
CA SER A 242 -8.01 -9.45 -0.98
C SER A 242 -8.75 -8.89 -2.20
N VAL A 243 -8.24 -9.18 -3.41
CA VAL A 243 -8.92 -8.85 -4.67
C VAL A 243 -10.07 -9.82 -4.95
N ASP A 244 -9.91 -11.08 -4.54
CA ASP A 244 -10.90 -12.13 -4.78
C ASP A 244 -11.75 -12.33 -3.52
N THR A 245 -12.96 -11.78 -3.51
CA THR A 245 -13.88 -11.86 -2.36
C THR A 245 -14.31 -13.29 -2.01
N ASN A 246 -14.09 -14.24 -2.91
CA ASN A 246 -14.41 -15.66 -2.73
C ASN A 246 -13.19 -16.51 -2.33
N ALA A 247 -11.99 -15.94 -2.27
CA ALA A 247 -10.78 -16.67 -1.87
C ALA A 247 -10.65 -16.67 -0.34
N GLU A 248 -10.50 -17.86 0.24
CA GLU A 248 -10.09 -17.99 1.65
C GLU A 248 -8.78 -17.21 1.88
N SER A 249 -8.75 -16.35 2.90
CA SER A 249 -7.56 -15.58 3.29
C SER A 249 -6.40 -16.53 3.64
N ARG A 250 -5.47 -16.70 2.70
CA ARG A 250 -4.22 -17.47 2.88
C ARG A 250 -2.99 -16.56 2.92
N ALA A 251 -3.13 -15.38 3.52
CA ALA A 251 -2.01 -14.45 3.66
C ALA A 251 -0.98 -15.03 4.65
N THR A 252 0.20 -15.40 4.15
CA THR A 252 1.34 -15.86 4.97
C THR A 252 2.17 -14.70 5.54
N HIS A 253 1.94 -13.47 5.07
CA HIS A 253 2.63 -12.26 5.48
C HIS A 253 1.66 -11.07 5.58
N SER A 254 1.96 -10.12 6.46
CA SER A 254 1.23 -8.85 6.56
C SER A 254 1.36 -8.03 5.26
N GLY A 255 0.26 -7.44 4.79
CA GLY A 255 0.26 -6.53 3.64
C GLY A 255 1.11 -5.29 3.86
N ASN A 256 1.60 -4.67 2.78
CA ASN A 256 2.43 -3.46 2.84
C ASN A 256 1.78 -2.32 3.66
N ALA A 257 0.46 -2.11 3.53
CA ALA A 257 -0.29 -1.16 4.33
C ALA A 257 -0.18 -1.45 5.84
N ARG A 258 -0.38 -2.72 6.23
CA ARG A 258 -0.27 -3.13 7.64
C ARG A 258 1.17 -3.05 8.15
N LEU A 259 2.15 -3.41 7.32
CA LEU A 259 3.57 -3.34 7.67
C LEU A 259 4.02 -1.92 8.02
N HIS A 260 3.42 -0.91 7.37
CA HIS A 260 3.72 0.50 7.59
C HIS A 260 2.64 1.25 8.38
N GLY A 261 1.66 0.54 8.96
CA GLY A 261 0.61 1.15 9.78
C GLY A 261 -0.31 2.12 9.02
N MET A 262 -0.48 1.94 7.71
CA MET A 262 -1.38 2.77 6.90
C MET A 262 -2.83 2.56 7.35
N LEU A 263 -3.49 3.67 7.67
CA LEU A 263 -4.92 3.72 7.98
C LEU A 263 -5.75 4.41 6.89
N HIS A 264 -5.06 5.17 6.04
CA HIS A 264 -5.60 5.98 4.95
C HIS A 264 -4.74 5.81 3.70
N VAL A 265 -5.36 5.96 2.54
CA VAL A 265 -4.63 6.12 1.27
C VAL A 265 -3.95 7.50 1.25
N THR A 266 -2.85 7.62 0.50
CA THR A 266 -2.25 8.93 0.18
C THR A 266 -2.54 9.31 -1.28
N PRO A 267 -2.57 10.60 -1.64
CA PRO A 267 -2.69 11.02 -3.04
C PRO A 267 -1.67 10.33 -3.95
N ALA A 268 -0.39 10.33 -3.52
CA ALA A 268 0.69 9.68 -4.25
C ALA A 268 0.53 8.16 -4.35
N SER A 269 -0.12 7.49 -3.38
CA SER A 269 -0.42 6.06 -3.50
C SER A 269 -1.49 5.75 -4.55
N VAL A 270 -2.48 6.62 -4.72
CA VAL A 270 -3.49 6.49 -5.79
C VAL A 270 -2.84 6.75 -7.15
N ALA A 271 -2.06 7.84 -7.26
CA ALA A 271 -1.31 8.18 -8.47
C ALA A 271 -0.35 7.04 -8.86
N TYR A 272 0.41 6.50 -7.91
CA TYR A 272 1.31 5.37 -8.14
C TYR A 272 0.58 4.15 -8.71
N ILE A 273 -0.57 3.78 -8.16
CA ILE A 273 -1.36 2.65 -8.66
C ILE A 273 -1.89 2.91 -10.06
N ALA A 274 -2.38 4.12 -10.34
CA ALA A 274 -2.78 4.51 -11.70
C ALA A 274 -1.61 4.36 -12.69
N THR A 275 -0.41 4.81 -12.32
CA THR A 275 0.80 4.66 -13.14
C THR A 275 1.16 3.20 -13.38
N GLN A 276 1.09 2.36 -12.33
CA GLN A 276 1.36 0.91 -12.45
C GLN A 276 0.35 0.21 -13.37
N VAL A 277 -0.94 0.55 -13.26
CA VAL A 277 -1.99 0.00 -14.13
C VAL A 277 -1.78 0.45 -15.58
N ARG A 278 -1.56 1.74 -15.82
CA ARG A 278 -1.27 2.29 -17.16
C ARG A 278 -0.11 1.56 -17.81
N PHE A 279 0.99 1.39 -17.06
CA PHE A 279 2.13 0.62 -17.54
C PHE A 279 1.75 -0.83 -17.80
N ALA A 280 1.06 -1.53 -16.90
CA ALA A 280 0.72 -2.94 -17.08
C ALA A 280 -0.18 -3.22 -18.31
N LEU A 281 -1.02 -2.25 -18.68
CA LEU A 281 -1.86 -2.27 -19.88
C LEU A 281 -1.11 -1.94 -21.17
N SER A 282 0.01 -1.22 -21.10
CA SER A 282 0.78 -0.81 -22.28
C SER A 282 1.53 -1.98 -22.92
N SER A 283 2.07 -1.77 -24.13
CA SER A 283 2.94 -2.74 -24.80
C SER A 283 4.40 -2.68 -24.34
N GLN A 284 4.78 -1.65 -23.58
CA GLN A 284 6.17 -1.34 -23.25
C GLN A 284 6.82 -2.41 -22.35
N ALA A 285 8.09 -2.71 -22.60
CA ALA A 285 8.82 -3.72 -21.84
C ALA A 285 9.48 -3.16 -20.56
N ILE A 286 9.84 -1.88 -20.54
CA ILE A 286 10.67 -1.27 -19.49
C ILE A 286 9.91 -0.16 -18.78
N PHE A 287 9.85 -0.21 -17.45
CA PHE A 287 9.36 0.87 -16.62
C PHE A 287 10.52 1.83 -16.32
N SER A 288 10.75 2.82 -17.20
CA SER A 288 11.87 3.77 -17.08
C SER A 288 11.38 5.21 -16.89
N ARG A 289 12.24 6.04 -16.30
CA ARG A 289 12.10 7.51 -16.23
C ARG A 289 12.31 8.19 -17.58
N THR A 290 13.19 7.60 -18.40
CA THR A 290 13.59 8.14 -19.70
C THR A 290 12.74 7.66 -20.87
N ASP A 291 11.71 6.85 -20.60
CA ASP A 291 10.85 6.34 -21.65
C ASP A 291 9.82 7.40 -22.06
N ILE A 292 10.19 8.23 -23.03
CA ILE A 292 9.32 9.24 -23.66
C ILE A 292 8.08 8.63 -24.31
N THR A 293 8.04 7.32 -24.57
CA THR A 293 6.91 6.67 -25.26
C THR A 293 5.80 6.27 -24.29
N SER A 294 6.14 5.85 -23.07
CA SER A 294 5.13 5.68 -22.01
C SER A 294 4.92 6.94 -21.20
N ASP A 295 5.94 7.77 -21.00
CA ASP A 295 5.89 8.96 -20.15
C ASP A 295 5.24 8.67 -18.77
N SER A 296 5.79 7.67 -18.07
CA SER A 296 5.25 7.24 -16.77
C SER A 296 5.49 8.27 -15.66
N GLU A 297 6.61 9.02 -15.75
CA GLU A 297 6.93 10.12 -14.83
C GLU A 297 6.04 11.32 -15.10
N GLY A 298 5.87 11.74 -16.37
CA GLY A 298 4.92 12.80 -16.72
C GLY A 298 3.48 12.45 -16.35
N PHE A 299 3.05 11.20 -16.54
CA PHE A 299 1.73 10.76 -16.10
C PHE A 299 1.56 10.81 -14.57
N PHE A 300 2.56 10.36 -13.80
CA PHE A 300 2.48 10.48 -12.34
C PHE A 300 2.44 11.94 -11.90
N ASN A 301 3.30 12.79 -12.48
CA ASN A 301 3.38 14.20 -12.15
C ASN A 301 2.08 14.93 -12.50
N SER A 302 1.46 14.68 -13.65
CA SER A 302 0.19 15.33 -14.04
C SER A 302 -0.94 15.00 -13.06
N VAL A 303 -1.00 13.77 -12.56
CA VAL A 303 -1.96 13.38 -11.51
C VAL A 303 -1.65 14.06 -10.18
N MET A 304 -0.36 14.14 -9.82
CA MET A 304 0.05 14.85 -8.60
C MET A 304 -0.21 16.35 -8.70
N ASP A 305 -0.06 16.97 -9.88
CA ASP A 305 -0.38 18.37 -10.11
C ASP A 305 -1.87 18.63 -9.80
N LEU A 306 -2.79 17.80 -10.30
CA LEU A 306 -4.22 17.90 -9.93
C LEU A 306 -4.44 17.68 -8.43
N PHE A 307 -3.81 16.67 -7.84
CA PHE A 307 -4.01 16.36 -6.42
C PHE A 307 -3.42 17.39 -5.45
N GLU A 308 -2.47 18.20 -5.91
CA GLU A 308 -1.85 19.28 -5.15
C GLU A 308 -2.44 20.65 -5.47
N ASP A 309 -3.33 20.76 -6.46
CA ASP A 309 -3.99 22.00 -6.84
C ASP A 309 -4.91 22.47 -5.69
N PRO A 310 -4.67 23.68 -5.12
CA PRO A 310 -5.52 24.23 -4.07
C PRO A 310 -6.98 24.38 -4.47
N ASP A 311 -7.27 24.62 -5.75
CA ASP A 311 -8.63 24.83 -6.24
C ASP A 311 -9.42 23.51 -6.33
N GLU A 312 -8.71 22.38 -6.39
CA GLU A 312 -9.28 21.03 -6.56
C GLU A 312 -9.34 20.24 -5.23
N ILE A 313 -8.88 20.84 -4.13
CA ILE A 313 -8.64 20.14 -2.86
C ILE A 313 -9.92 19.51 -2.27
N GLU A 314 -11.09 20.09 -2.51
CA GLU A 314 -12.37 19.56 -2.02
C GLU A 314 -12.75 18.24 -2.71
N ASP A 315 -12.58 18.18 -4.04
CA ASP A 315 -12.82 16.99 -4.83
C ASP A 315 -11.76 15.91 -4.57
N VAL A 316 -10.49 16.32 -4.40
CA VAL A 316 -9.41 15.42 -3.99
C VAL A 316 -9.71 14.78 -2.63
N ASN A 317 -10.11 15.57 -1.62
CA ASN A 317 -10.47 15.04 -0.30
C ASN A 317 -11.66 14.09 -0.37
N SER A 318 -12.66 14.42 -1.18
CA SER A 318 -13.83 13.56 -1.42
C SER A 318 -13.44 12.24 -2.10
N LEU A 319 -12.52 12.29 -3.05
CA LEU A 319 -11.93 11.12 -3.69
C LEU A 319 -11.18 10.23 -2.68
N LEU A 320 -10.30 10.80 -1.85
CA LEU A 320 -9.52 10.06 -0.86
C LEU A 320 -10.43 9.41 0.20
N ALA A 321 -11.46 10.12 0.67
CA ALA A 321 -12.45 9.56 1.59
C ALA A 321 -13.21 8.38 0.96
N TRP A 322 -13.56 8.48 -0.33
CA TRP A 322 -14.13 7.36 -1.06
C TRP A 322 -13.16 6.18 -1.13
N TRP A 323 -11.89 6.41 -1.45
CA TRP A 323 -10.86 5.37 -1.49
C TRP A 323 -10.67 4.67 -0.13
N ASP A 324 -10.62 5.43 0.97
CA ASP A 324 -10.52 4.88 2.32
C ASP A 324 -11.69 3.96 2.64
N SER A 325 -12.91 4.31 2.22
CA SER A 325 -14.08 3.44 2.38
C SER A 325 -13.96 2.10 1.64
N LYS A 326 -13.17 2.03 0.55
CA LYS A 326 -12.96 0.83 -0.27
C LYS A 326 -11.78 -0.01 0.18
N ILE A 327 -10.72 0.63 0.67
CA ILE A 327 -9.44 -0.02 1.02
C ILE A 327 -9.35 -0.30 2.52
N PHE A 328 -9.79 0.62 3.37
CA PHE A 328 -9.70 0.57 4.82
C PHE A 328 -11.08 0.64 5.51
N PRO A 329 -12.02 -0.27 5.21
CA PRO A 329 -13.39 -0.19 5.73
C PRO A 329 -13.48 -0.31 7.26
N ALA A 330 -12.45 -0.87 7.91
CA ALA A 330 -12.38 -0.95 9.38
C ALA A 330 -11.93 0.36 10.06
N SER A 331 -11.27 1.25 9.31
CA SER A 331 -10.91 2.61 9.77
C SER A 331 -12.10 3.57 9.68
N ALA A 332 -13.10 3.26 8.85
CA ALA A 332 -14.33 4.02 8.78
C ALA A 332 -15.11 3.86 10.08
N THR A 333 -15.44 4.97 10.75
CA THR A 333 -16.17 4.98 12.02
C THR A 333 -17.47 4.18 11.89
N PRO A 334 -17.61 3.01 12.54
CA PRO A 334 -18.83 2.23 12.41
C PRO A 334 -19.98 2.98 13.10
N THR A 335 -21.11 3.11 12.42
CA THR A 335 -22.35 3.59 13.03
C THR A 335 -22.72 2.65 14.18
N ARG A 336 -22.46 3.09 15.42
CA ARG A 336 -22.63 2.27 16.61
C ARG A 336 -24.13 2.11 16.86
N ILE A 337 -24.65 0.88 16.72
CA ILE A 337 -26.02 0.58 17.12
C ILE A 337 -26.19 1.02 18.58
N PRO A 338 -27.20 1.83 18.93
CA PRO A 338 -27.41 2.29 20.29
C PRO A 338 -27.45 1.10 21.24
N ALA A 339 -26.55 1.10 22.23
CA ALA A 339 -26.37 0.00 23.18
C ALA A 339 -27.66 -0.35 23.96
N LYS A 340 -28.65 0.55 23.96
CA LYS A 340 -29.97 0.39 24.59
C LYS A 340 -30.77 -0.81 24.05
N ASN A 341 -30.51 -1.27 22.82
CA ASN A 341 -31.25 -2.39 22.22
C ASN A 341 -30.52 -3.75 22.30
N GLY A 342 -29.28 -3.77 22.79
CA GLY A 342 -28.47 -4.99 22.87
C GLY A 342 -28.98 -5.96 23.93
N ALA A 343 -28.76 -7.27 23.70
CA ALA A 343 -29.13 -8.33 24.64
C ALA A 343 -28.57 -8.09 26.06
N LEU A 344 -27.34 -7.56 26.15
CA LEU A 344 -26.72 -7.23 27.44
C LEU A 344 -27.47 -6.11 28.19
N ALA A 345 -27.98 -5.10 27.49
CA ALA A 345 -28.79 -4.04 28.10
C ALA A 345 -30.14 -4.60 28.59
N LYS A 346 -30.79 -5.46 27.81
CA LYS A 346 -32.02 -6.15 28.22
C LYS A 346 -31.79 -7.09 29.42
N ILE A 347 -30.67 -7.80 29.46
CA ILE A 347 -30.29 -8.65 30.61
C ILE A 347 -30.09 -7.79 31.86
N ARG A 348 -29.40 -6.64 31.75
CA ARG A 348 -29.20 -5.71 32.87
C ARG A 348 -30.51 -5.11 33.35
N GLN A 349 -31.41 -4.72 32.44
CA GLN A 349 -32.72 -4.18 32.75
C GLN A 349 -33.61 -5.21 33.47
N ARG A 350 -33.63 -6.46 32.99
CA ARG A 350 -34.32 -7.57 33.67
C ARG A 350 -33.76 -7.82 35.08
N ARG A 351 -32.44 -7.77 35.24
CA ARG A 351 -31.77 -7.98 36.53
C ARG A 351 -32.09 -6.84 37.53
N ALA A 352 -32.22 -5.60 37.06
CA ALA A 352 -32.64 -4.46 37.88
C ALA A 352 -34.12 -4.56 38.30
N ALA A 353 -35.01 -4.95 37.37
CA ALA A 353 -36.43 -5.14 37.66
C ALA A 353 -36.67 -6.23 38.72
N LEU A 354 -35.95 -7.36 38.64
CA LEU A 354 -36.02 -8.43 39.63
C LEU A 354 -35.52 -7.99 41.02
N LYS A 355 -34.48 -7.15 41.09
CA LYS A 355 -34.01 -6.58 42.37
C LYS A 355 -35.04 -5.64 43.00
N HIS A 356 -35.75 -4.86 42.18
CA HIS A 356 -36.83 -4.00 42.70
C HIS A 356 -38.03 -4.80 43.21
N GLN A 357 -38.35 -5.94 42.61
CA GLN A 357 -39.40 -6.84 43.10
C GLN A 357 -39.03 -7.58 44.40
N MET A 358 -37.75 -7.76 44.68
CA MET A 358 -37.24 -8.40 45.91
C MET A 358 -37.00 -7.41 47.07
N SER A 359 -37.38 -6.14 46.93
CA SER A 359 -37.28 -5.13 47.99
C SER A 359 -38.57 -5.17 48.85
N PRO A 360 -38.55 -5.57 50.13
CA PRO A 360 -39.76 -5.59 50.96
C PRO A 360 -40.23 -4.17 51.26
N SER A 361 -41.52 -3.91 51.05
CA SER A 361 -42.21 -2.70 51.51
C SER A 361 -42.14 -2.57 53.03
N SER A 362 -41.34 -1.63 53.53
CA SER A 362 -41.41 -1.19 54.93
C SER A 362 -42.36 0.00 55.04
N SER A 363 -43.64 -0.27 55.30
CA SER A 363 -44.56 0.70 55.91
C SER A 363 -44.96 0.22 57.30
N ARG A 364 -44.64 1.07 58.29
CA ARG A 364 -44.92 0.98 59.73
C ARG A 364 -46.43 0.93 60.03
N SER A 365 -46.80 0.39 61.18
CA SER A 365 -47.78 1.05 62.05
C SER A 365 -47.53 0.74 63.53
N GLU A 366 -47.60 1.81 64.33
CA GLU A 366 -47.47 1.89 65.78
C GLU A 366 -48.68 1.25 66.47
N GLY A 367 -48.46 0.63 67.63
CA GLY A 367 -49.50 0.16 68.54
C GLY A 367 -49.24 0.68 69.94
N GLN A 368 -49.95 1.74 70.32
CA GLN A 368 -50.01 2.36 71.63
C GLN A 368 -50.99 1.56 72.51
N ALA A 369 -50.64 1.19 73.73
CA ALA A 369 -51.63 0.82 74.76
C ALA A 369 -51.09 0.97 76.18
N ASN A 370 -51.86 1.70 76.99
CA ASN A 370 -51.79 1.88 78.44
C ASN A 370 -51.73 0.57 79.22
N ALA A 371 -51.20 0.63 80.44
CA ALA A 371 -51.67 -0.19 81.55
C ALA A 371 -51.78 0.68 82.80
N ASP A 372 -53.03 0.84 83.24
CA ASP A 372 -53.42 1.23 84.59
C ASP A 372 -53.00 0.15 85.61
N ASN A 373 -52.79 0.63 86.84
CA ASN A 373 -52.71 -0.05 88.15
C ASN A 373 -51.33 -0.48 88.67
#